data_AF-A0A961D876-F1
#
_entry.id   AF-A0A961D876-F1
#
_cell.length_a   1.000
_cell.length_b   1.000
_cell.length_c   1.000
_cell.angle_alpha   90.00
_cell.angle_beta   90.00
_cell.angle_gamma   90.00
#
_symmetry.space_group_name_H-M   'P 1'
#
loop_
_entity.id
_entity.type
_entity.pdbx_description
1 polymer ?
#
loop_
_entity_poly.entity_id
_entity_poly.type
_entity_poly.pdbx_seq_one_letter_code
_entity_poly.pdbx_strand_id
1 'polypeptide(L)'
;MCEVQLAYAIGHPLPVSVHIDTFGTGTISDAKILDAVLKVFSFKPADIVKRLNLLRPIYSKTTNYGHFGKINDPEITWELTNKAEALKKAAK
;
A
#
# COMPACT_ATOMS: atom_id res chain seq x y z
N MET A 1 -5.89 -12.22 6.34
CA MET A 1 -5.45 -11.02 7.08
C MET A 1 -4.05 -10.68 6.61
N CYS A 2 -3.67 -9.40 6.64
CA CYS A 2 -2.34 -8.95 6.25
C CYS A 2 -2.08 -7.61 6.92
N GLU A 3 -0.94 -7.47 7.59
CA GLU A 3 -0.41 -6.20 8.07
C GLU A 3 0.86 -5.85 7.30
N VAL A 4 1.05 -4.56 7.03
CA VAL A 4 2.25 -4.02 6.37
C VAL A 4 2.83 -2.94 7.24
N GLN A 5 4.12 -3.04 7.53
CA GLN A 5 4.87 -2.06 8.31
C GLN A 5 5.98 -1.44 7.44
N LEU A 6 6.16 -0.12 7.55
CA LEU A 6 7.17 0.64 6.81
C LEU A 6 7.93 1.55 7.78
N ALA A 7 9.24 1.67 7.60
CA ALA A 7 10.07 2.62 8.32
C ALA A 7 10.87 3.49 7.33
N TYR A 8 11.06 4.77 7.64
CA TYR A 8 11.83 5.72 6.83
C TYR A 8 12.80 6.51 7.69
N ALA A 9 13.94 6.88 7.10
CA ALA A 9 14.86 7.87 7.64
C ALA A 9 14.64 9.23 6.95
N ILE A 10 14.73 10.33 7.69
CA ILE A 10 14.55 11.67 7.13
C ILE A 10 15.60 11.91 6.03
N GLY A 11 15.17 12.45 4.88
CA GLY A 11 16.04 12.67 3.73
C GLY A 11 16.40 11.42 2.91
N HIS A 12 15.93 10.22 3.29
CA HIS A 12 16.17 8.99 2.53
C HIS A 12 14.92 8.57 1.72
N PRO A 13 15.00 8.44 0.39
CA PRO A 13 13.82 8.23 -0.44
C PRO A 13 13.26 6.80 -0.38
N LEU A 14 14.07 5.81 -0.01
CA LEU A 14 13.62 4.42 0.14
C LEU A 14 13.32 4.11 1.62
N PRO A 15 12.40 3.18 1.91
CA PRO A 15 12.19 2.72 3.27
C PRO A 15 13.46 2.05 3.81
N VAL A 16 13.73 2.22 5.11
CA VAL A 16 14.79 1.46 5.81
C VAL A 16 14.32 0.06 6.20
N SER A 17 13.00 -0.16 6.27
CA SER A 17 12.39 -1.47 6.49
C SER A 17 11.01 -1.57 5.85
N VAL A 18 10.70 -2.74 5.31
CA VAL A 18 9.37 -3.17 4.87
C VAL A 18 9.11 -4.55 5.45
N HIS A 19 8.03 -4.70 6.21
CA HIS A 19 7.65 -5.96 6.84
C HIS A 19 6.20 -6.30 6.53
N ILE A 20 5.94 -7.60 6.37
CA ILE A 20 4.62 -8.17 6.09
C ILE A 20 4.39 -9.30 7.09
N ASP A 21 3.21 -9.31 7.70
CA ASP A 21 2.71 -10.40 8.55
C ASP A 21 1.30 -10.78 8.08
N THR A 22 1.11 -12.05 7.70
CA THR A 22 -0.22 -12.57 7.34
C THR A 22 -0.93 -13.30 8.47
N PHE A 23 -0.33 -13.35 9.66
CA PHE A 23 -0.86 -13.99 10.86
C PHE A 23 -1.28 -15.45 10.61
N GLY A 24 -0.51 -16.16 9.78
CA GLY A 24 -0.76 -17.55 9.40
C GLY A 24 -1.90 -17.76 8.40
N THR A 25 -2.49 -16.69 7.86
CA THR A 25 -3.61 -16.79 6.88
C THR A 25 -3.16 -16.69 5.41
N GLY A 26 -1.88 -16.43 5.17
CA GLY A 26 -1.31 -16.38 3.81
C GLY A 26 -1.35 -17.74 3.12
N THR A 27 -1.63 -17.75 1.82
CA THR A 27 -1.58 -18.96 0.98
C THR A 27 -0.16 -19.29 0.49
N ILE A 28 0.77 -18.35 0.67
CA ILE A 28 2.20 -18.45 0.42
C ILE A 28 2.95 -17.76 1.57
N SER A 29 4.26 -17.96 1.67
CA SER A 29 5.06 -17.36 2.75
C SER A 29 5.10 -15.83 2.67
N ASP A 30 5.16 -15.17 3.83
CA ASP A 30 5.25 -13.71 3.93
C ASP A 30 6.46 -13.14 3.16
N ALA A 31 7.58 -13.87 3.11
CA ALA A 31 8.74 -13.52 2.30
C ALA A 31 8.42 -13.43 0.79
N LYS A 32 7.65 -14.39 0.25
CA LYS A 32 7.21 -14.34 -1.16
C LYS A 32 6.23 -13.20 -1.41
N ILE A 33 5.36 -12.91 -0.44
CA ILE A 33 4.45 -11.77 -0.52
C ILE A 33 5.26 -10.46 -0.54
N LEU A 34 6.26 -10.34 0.34
CA LEU A 34 7.16 -9.19 0.40
C LEU A 34 7.87 -8.96 -0.94
N ASP A 35 8.45 -10.02 -1.53
CA ASP A 35 9.09 -9.94 -2.84
C ASP A 35 8.13 -9.46 -3.93
N ALA A 36 6.90 -9.96 -3.93
CA ALA A 36 5.87 -9.54 -4.89
C ALA A 36 5.46 -8.07 -4.67
N VAL A 37 5.31 -7.66 -3.41
CA VAL A 37 4.98 -6.28 -3.03
C VAL A 37 6.08 -5.31 -3.49
N LEU A 38 7.35 -5.63 -3.25
CA LEU A 38 8.49 -4.80 -3.67
C LEU A 38 8.63 -4.70 -5.20
N LYS A 39 8.18 -5.71 -5.96
CA LYS A 39 8.13 -5.67 -7.43
C LYS A 39 7.00 -4.80 -7.97
N VAL A 40 5.84 -4.79 -7.31
CA VAL A 40 4.62 -4.12 -7.81
C VAL A 40 4.51 -2.67 -7.32
N PHE A 41 5.02 -2.39 -6.13
CA PHE A 41 4.89 -1.10 -5.48
C PHE A 41 6.26 -0.46 -5.26
N SER A 42 6.45 0.75 -5.79
CA SER A 42 7.46 1.66 -5.26
C SER A 42 6.97 2.25 -3.94
N PHE A 43 7.85 2.24 -2.94
CA PHE A 43 7.66 2.87 -1.63
C PHE A 43 8.41 4.20 -1.51
N LYS A 44 8.89 4.79 -2.61
CA LYS A 44 9.37 6.17 -2.56
C LYS A 44 8.20 7.12 -2.24
N PRO A 45 8.32 8.07 -1.30
CA PRO A 45 7.24 9.01 -0.98
C PRO A 45 6.67 9.72 -2.22
N ALA A 46 7.53 10.16 -3.14
CA ALA A 46 7.11 10.79 -4.39
C ALA A 46 6.26 9.86 -5.28
N ASP A 47 6.63 8.57 -5.36
CA ASP A 47 5.90 7.59 -6.16
C ASP A 47 4.57 7.21 -5.49
N ILE A 48 4.51 7.18 -4.16
CA ILE A 48 3.25 7.00 -3.41
C ILE A 48 2.30 8.15 -3.71
N VAL A 49 2.77 9.40 -3.57
CA VAL A 49 1.99 10.61 -3.87
C VAL A 49 1.47 10.61 -5.30
N LYS A 50 2.32 10.25 -6.26
CA LYS A 50 1.95 10.17 -7.68
C LYS A 50 0.93 9.06 -7.94
N ARG A 51 1.20 7.83 -7.47
CA ARG A 51 0.35 6.66 -7.70
C ARG A 51 -1.04 6.83 -7.11
N LEU A 52 -1.12 7.45 -5.93
CA LEU A 52 -2.38 7.73 -5.24
C LEU A 52 -2.95 9.12 -5.57
N ASN A 53 -2.35 9.87 -6.51
CA ASN A 53 -2.84 11.19 -6.93
C ASN A 53 -3.21 12.10 -5.73
N LEU A 54 -2.28 12.23 -4.77
CA LEU A 54 -2.55 12.84 -3.45
C LEU A 54 -2.47 14.37 -3.44
N LEU A 55 -1.95 15.01 -4.49
CA LEU A 55 -1.82 16.48 -4.56
C LEU A 55 -3.13 17.13 -5.01
N ARG A 56 -4.21 16.87 -4.26
CA ARG A 56 -5.59 17.32 -4.53
C ARG A 56 -6.32 17.60 -3.21
N PRO A 57 -7.36 18.45 -3.20
CA PRO A 57 -8.11 18.78 -2.00
C PRO A 57 -9.14 17.70 -1.61
N ILE A 58 -8.67 16.46 -1.35
CA ILE A 58 -9.54 15.30 -1.05
C ILE A 58 -9.66 14.97 0.44
N TYR A 59 -8.81 15.55 1.29
CA TYR A 59 -8.62 15.09 2.67
C TYR A 59 -9.80 15.35 3.61
N SER A 60 -10.59 16.41 3.36
CA SER A 60 -11.77 16.74 4.17
C SER A 60 -12.84 15.65 4.16
N LYS A 61 -12.89 14.82 3.12
CA LYS A 61 -13.81 13.67 3.02
C LYS A 61 -13.53 12.58 4.05
N THR A 62 -12.34 12.59 4.66
CA THR A 62 -11.83 11.53 5.52
C THR A 62 -11.73 11.91 6.99
N THR A 63 -12.12 13.13 7.35
CA THR A 63 -12.06 13.64 8.73
C THR A 63 -13.16 13.06 9.63
N ASN A 64 -14.24 12.53 9.05
CA ASN A 64 -15.33 11.89 9.76
C ASN A 64 -15.42 10.41 9.38
N TYR A 65 -15.68 9.57 10.38
CA TYR A 65 -15.89 8.13 10.22
C TYR A 65 -14.69 7.38 9.59
N GLY A 66 -13.47 7.80 9.95
CA GLY A 66 -12.20 7.14 9.58
C GLY A 66 -11.68 7.46 8.19
N HIS A 67 -10.41 7.10 7.93
CA HIS A 67 -9.73 7.31 6.64
C HIS A 67 -9.81 6.10 5.68
N PHE A 68 -10.09 4.91 6.23
CA PHE A 68 -10.13 3.66 5.49
C PHE A 68 -11.56 3.10 5.39
N GLY A 69 -11.80 2.20 4.43
CA GLY A 69 -13.07 1.51 4.25
C GLY A 69 -14.12 2.30 3.44
N LYS A 70 -13.72 3.41 2.80
CA LYS A 70 -14.61 4.24 1.96
C LYS A 70 -14.63 3.77 0.50
N ILE A 71 -14.85 2.47 0.28
CA ILE A 71 -14.71 1.79 -1.03
C ILE A 71 -15.62 2.36 -2.14
N ASN A 72 -16.68 3.08 -1.78
CA ASN A 72 -17.63 3.67 -2.72
C ASN A 72 -17.24 5.08 -3.20
N ASP A 73 -16.18 5.69 -2.64
CA ASP A 73 -15.71 7.01 -3.06
C ASP A 73 -14.45 6.88 -3.95
N PRO A 74 -14.58 7.09 -5.27
CA PRO A 74 -13.46 6.92 -6.20
C PRO A 74 -12.35 7.96 -6.01
N GLU A 75 -12.59 9.05 -5.28
CA GLU A 75 -11.55 10.04 -5.00
C GLU A 75 -10.57 9.57 -3.91
N ILE A 76 -10.95 8.57 -3.11
CA ILE A 76 -10.15 7.93 -2.07
C ILE A 76 -9.35 6.77 -2.70
N THR A 77 -8.30 7.14 -3.42
CA THR A 77 -7.58 6.22 -4.32
C THR A 77 -6.83 5.08 -3.63
N TRP A 78 -6.58 5.16 -2.32
CA TRP A 78 -5.93 4.07 -1.57
C TRP A 78 -6.87 2.89 -1.27
N GLU A 79 -8.18 3.08 -1.44
CA GLU A 79 -9.18 1.99 -1.35
C GLU A 79 -9.29 1.18 -2.64
N LEU A 80 -8.68 1.64 -3.74
CA LEU A 80 -8.75 0.97 -5.03
C LEU A 80 -7.94 -0.34 -5.03
N THR A 81 -8.56 -1.43 -5.48
CA THR A 81 -7.92 -2.77 -5.57
C THR A 81 -7.27 -3.03 -6.93
N ASN A 82 -6.94 -1.98 -7.68
CA ASN A 82 -6.42 -2.04 -9.05
C ASN A 82 -5.02 -2.68 -9.21
N LYS A 83 -4.37 -3.05 -8.11
CA LYS A 83 -3.07 -3.77 -8.09
C LYS A 83 -3.18 -5.25 -7.75
N ALA A 84 -4.38 -5.77 -7.46
CA ALA A 84 -4.58 -7.16 -7.07
C ALA A 84 -4.03 -8.15 -8.11
N GLU A 85 -4.36 -7.97 -9.40
CA GLU A 85 -3.88 -8.84 -10.48
C GLU A 85 -2.37 -8.77 -10.69
N ALA A 86 -1.79 -7.56 -10.62
CA ALA A 86 -0.34 -7.38 -10.72
C ALA A 86 0.39 -8.09 -9.57
N LEU A 87 -0.15 -7.98 -8.35
CA LEU A 87 0.39 -8.65 -7.16
C LEU A 87 0.28 -10.17 -7.28
N LYS A 88 -0.89 -10.69 -7.68
CA LYS A 88 -1.10 -12.13 -7.90
C LYS A 88 -0.14 -12.69 -8.95
N LYS A 89 0.14 -11.93 -10.01
CA LYS A 89 1.12 -12.33 -11.04
C LYS A 89 2.56 -12.33 -10.51
N ALA A 90 2.93 -11.34 -9.69
CA ALA A 90 4.28 -11.24 -9.13
C ALA A 90 4.56 -12.25 -8.00
N ALA A 91 3.51 -12.79 -7.38
CA ALA A 91 3.56 -13.76 -6.30
C ALA A 91 3.54 -15.23 -6.76
N LYS A 92 3.45 -15.49 -8.07
CA LYS A 92 3.67 -16.81 -8.67
C LYS A 92 5.16 -17.09 -8.77
#